data_AF-A0A8I1AW63-F1
#
_entry.id   AF-A0A8I1AW63-F1
#
_cell.length_a   1.000
_cell.length_b   1.000
_cell.length_c   1.000
_cell.angle_alpha   90.00
_cell.angle_beta   90.00
_cell.angle_gamma   90.00
#
_symmetry.space_group_name_H-M   'P 1'
#
loop_
_entity.id
_entity.type
_entity.pdbx_description
1 polymer ?
#
loop_
_entity_poly.entity_id
_entity_poly.type
_entity_poly.pdbx_seq_one_letter_code
_entity_poly.pdbx_strand_id
1 'polypeptide(L)'
;MCLEYMSRRDWLKLSALLTAGGAAPLLAAFNARAQSEPDAPVRIGYLPITDAAPLLVAHNNGLFDKAGVKAEKPTLLRSWAQVIEAFISGQVNVVHLLSPMTVWARFGSQVPAKV
;
A
#
# COMPACT_ATOMS: atom_id res chain seq x y z
N MET A 1 -43.16 -16.77 33.41
CA MET A 1 -42.60 -17.09 32.08
C MET A 1 -42.09 -15.77 31.51
N CYS A 2 -40.82 -15.48 31.75
CA CYS A 2 -40.19 -14.18 31.51
C CYS A 2 -39.95 -13.99 30.01
N LEU A 3 -40.72 -13.12 29.37
CA LEU A 3 -40.36 -12.55 28.07
C LEU A 3 -39.88 -11.13 28.34
N GLU A 4 -38.57 -10.99 28.51
CA GLU A 4 -37.87 -9.74 28.77
C GLU A 4 -38.12 -8.75 27.63
N TYR A 5 -38.65 -7.58 27.99
CA TYR A 5 -38.97 -6.49 27.08
C TYR A 5 -37.65 -5.81 26.67
N MET A 6 -37.06 -6.23 25.55
CA MET A 6 -35.83 -5.63 25.02
C MET A 6 -36.05 -4.13 24.74
N SER A 7 -35.43 -3.26 25.52
CA SER A 7 -35.55 -1.81 25.36
C SER A 7 -34.81 -1.33 24.10
N ARG A 8 -35.29 -0.23 23.49
CA ARG A 8 -34.61 0.43 22.35
C ARG A 8 -33.13 0.72 22.67
N ARG A 9 -32.84 1.06 23.93
CA ARG A 9 -31.48 1.32 24.41
C ARG A 9 -30.62 0.06 24.39
N ASP A 10 -31.16 -1.09 24.76
CA ASP A 10 -30.43 -2.35 24.81
C ASP A 10 -30.22 -2.91 23.40
N TRP A 11 -31.18 -2.70 22.50
CA TRP A 11 -31.03 -2.95 21.08
C TRP A 11 -29.89 -2.13 20.45
N LEU A 12 -29.81 -0.82 20.77
CA LEU A 12 -28.73 0.06 20.29
C LEU A 12 -27.36 -0.34 20.88
N LYS A 13 -27.30 -0.78 22.13
CA LYS A 13 -26.06 -1.28 22.74
C LYS A 13 -25.60 -2.59 22.09
N LEU A 14 -26.53 -3.51 21.87
CA LEU A 14 -26.24 -4.80 21.27
C LEU A 14 -25.76 -4.62 19.81
N SER A 15 -26.42 -3.75 19.03
CA SER A 15 -26.01 -3.47 17.66
C SER A 15 -24.67 -2.75 17.57
N ALA A 16 -24.40 -1.81 18.48
CA ALA A 16 -23.09 -1.15 18.57
C ALA A 16 -21.98 -2.15 18.90
N LEU A 17 -22.20 -3.05 19.87
CA LEU A 17 -21.23 -4.10 20.23
C LEU A 17 -21.00 -5.07 19.08
N LEU A 18 -22.06 -5.50 18.39
CA LEU A 18 -21.95 -6.42 17.25
C LEU A 18 -21.21 -5.75 16.07
N THR A 19 -21.48 -4.47 15.82
CA THR A 19 -20.80 -3.71 14.75
C THR A 19 -19.33 -3.49 15.08
N ALA A 20 -19.02 -3.05 16.30
CA ALA A 20 -17.63 -2.83 16.73
C ALA A 20 -16.84 -4.15 16.77
N GLY A 21 -17.42 -5.21 17.34
CA GLY A 21 -16.80 -6.54 17.40
C GLY A 21 -16.63 -7.19 16.02
N GLY A 22 -17.62 -7.02 15.13
CA GLY A 22 -17.57 -7.54 13.76
C GLY A 22 -16.63 -6.77 12.84
N ALA A 23 -16.51 -5.45 13.02
CA ALA A 23 -15.63 -4.61 12.20
C ALA A 23 -14.18 -4.57 12.71
N ALA A 24 -13.91 -4.93 13.97
CA ALA A 24 -12.58 -4.95 14.56
C ALA A 24 -11.49 -5.63 13.70
N PRO A 25 -11.68 -6.86 13.16
CA PRO A 25 -10.65 -7.49 12.33
C PRO A 25 -10.39 -6.74 11.01
N LEU A 26 -11.42 -6.15 10.41
CA LEU A 26 -11.27 -5.36 9.18
C LEU A 26 -10.50 -4.06 9.47
N LEU A 27 -10.87 -3.35 10.53
CA LEU A 27 -10.16 -2.14 10.96
C LEU A 27 -8.71 -2.43 11.34
N ALA A 28 -8.44 -3.55 12.01
CA ALA A 28 -7.08 -3.99 12.30
C ALA A 28 -6.28 -4.29 11.02
N ALA A 29 -6.89 -4.94 10.03
CA ALA A 29 -6.25 -5.20 8.74
C ALA A 29 -5.97 -3.90 7.95
N PHE A 30 -6.87 -2.92 7.96
CA PHE A 30 -6.62 -1.61 7.38
C PHE A 30 -5.47 -0.87 8.07
N ASN A 31 -5.42 -0.90 9.41
CA ASN A 31 -4.31 -0.30 10.17
C ASN A 31 -2.98 -0.98 9.89
N ALA A 32 -2.93 -2.32 9.82
CA ALA A 32 -1.71 -3.05 9.49
C ALA A 32 -1.19 -2.70 8.09
N ARG A 33 -2.07 -2.47 7.11
CA ARG A 33 -1.68 -2.01 5.77
C ARG A 33 -1.23 -0.56 5.72
N ALA A 34 -1.76 0.28 6.62
CA ALA A 34 -1.39 1.69 6.73
C ALA A 34 -0.07 1.90 7.48
N GLN A 35 0.39 0.91 8.26
CA GLN A 35 1.69 0.96 8.92
C GLN A 35 2.80 0.89 7.86
N SER A 36 3.53 1.99 7.71
CA SER A 36 4.77 2.01 6.95
C SER A 36 5.79 1.16 7.67
N GLU A 37 6.08 -0.04 7.16
CA GLU A 37 7.19 -0.87 7.62
C GLU A 37 8.51 -0.20 7.20
N PRO A 38 9.29 0.40 8.14
CA PRO A 38 10.49 1.15 7.78
C PRO A 38 11.55 0.28 7.13
N ASP A 39 11.58 -1.00 7.52
CA ASP A 39 12.54 -2.01 7.06
C ASP A 39 11.94 -2.97 6.03
N ALA A 40 10.78 -2.63 5.43
CA ALA A 40 10.23 -3.45 4.35
C ALA A 40 11.21 -3.55 3.18
N PRO A 41 11.34 -4.73 2.55
CA PRO A 41 12.15 -4.86 1.36
C PRO A 41 11.62 -3.95 0.24
N VAL A 42 12.54 -3.44 -0.56
CA VAL A 42 12.26 -2.62 -1.73
C VAL A 42 11.62 -3.50 -2.80
N ARG A 43 10.37 -3.19 -3.14
CA ARG A 43 9.58 -3.81 -4.20
C ARG A 43 9.47 -2.83 -5.34
N ILE A 44 10.20 -3.11 -6.41
CA ILE A 44 10.31 -2.23 -7.57
C ILE A 44 9.26 -2.60 -8.60
N GLY A 45 8.36 -1.67 -8.95
CA GLY A 45 7.48 -1.77 -10.10
C GLY A 45 8.05 -0.99 -11.29
N TYR A 46 8.02 -1.56 -12.49
CA TYR A 46 8.55 -0.88 -13.67
C TYR A 46 7.74 -1.15 -14.94
N LEU A 47 7.62 -0.13 -15.79
CA LEU A 47 7.28 -0.28 -17.20
C LEU A 47 8.55 -0.64 -18.00
N PRO A 48 8.52 -1.62 -18.93
CA PRO A 48 9.71 -2.07 -19.65
C PRO A 48 10.11 -1.11 -20.79
N ILE A 49 10.60 0.07 -20.41
CA ILE A 49 11.23 1.04 -21.30
C ILE A 49 12.61 1.42 -20.73
N THR A 50 13.42 2.15 -21.51
CA THR A 50 14.85 2.36 -21.21
C THR A 50 15.12 3.14 -19.93
N ASP A 51 14.19 3.99 -19.48
CA ASP A 51 14.33 4.78 -18.24
C ASP A 51 14.34 3.91 -16.95
N ALA A 52 13.80 2.69 -17.00
CA ALA A 52 13.84 1.73 -15.89
C ALA A 52 15.23 1.14 -15.66
N ALA A 53 16.15 1.29 -16.62
CA ALA A 53 17.46 0.66 -16.61
C ALA A 53 18.27 0.86 -15.31
N PRO A 54 18.33 2.04 -14.68
CA PRO A 54 19.09 2.24 -13.45
C PRO A 54 18.63 1.29 -12.33
N LEU A 55 17.31 1.11 -12.16
CA LEU A 55 16.74 0.24 -11.13
C LEU A 55 17.02 -1.24 -11.43
N LEU A 56 16.87 -1.66 -12.69
CA LEU A 56 17.06 -3.05 -13.10
C LEU A 56 18.54 -3.47 -13.06
N VAL A 57 19.43 -2.60 -13.54
CA VAL A 57 20.88 -2.83 -13.50
C VAL A 57 21.40 -2.82 -12.07
N ALA A 58 20.90 -1.90 -11.22
CA ALA A 58 21.26 -1.88 -9.80
C ALA A 58 20.84 -3.17 -9.08
N HIS A 59 19.64 -3.68 -9.35
CA HIS A 59 19.19 -4.96 -8.83
C HIS A 59 20.07 -6.11 -9.33
N ASN A 60 20.29 -6.20 -10.65
CA ASN A 60 21.10 -7.27 -11.25
C ASN A 60 22.54 -7.30 -10.72
N ASN A 61 23.15 -6.14 -10.50
CA ASN A 61 24.53 -6.02 -10.05
C ASN A 61 24.69 -6.08 -8.51
N GLY A 62 23.60 -6.37 -7.78
CA GLY A 62 23.57 -6.45 -6.32
C GLY A 62 23.91 -5.13 -5.63
N LEU A 63 23.64 -3.99 -6.27
CA LEU A 63 23.97 -2.67 -5.70
C LEU A 63 23.09 -2.32 -4.50
N PHE A 64 21.82 -2.77 -4.49
CA PHE A 64 20.93 -2.61 -3.34
C PHE A 64 21.47 -3.34 -2.12
N ASP A 65 21.83 -4.62 -2.26
CA ASP A 65 22.41 -5.40 -1.15
C ASP A 65 23.73 -4.81 -0.64
N LYS A 66 24.59 -4.31 -1.55
CA LYS A 66 25.84 -3.61 -1.16
C LYS A 66 25.57 -2.33 -0.37
N ALA A 67 24.46 -1.67 -0.61
CA ALA A 67 24.01 -0.50 0.14
C ALA A 67 23.22 -0.85 1.42
N GLY A 68 23.10 -2.14 1.76
CA GLY A 68 22.32 -2.60 2.91
C GLY A 68 20.80 -2.58 2.68
N VAL A 69 20.35 -2.37 1.45
CA VAL A 69 18.93 -2.31 1.07
C VAL A 69 18.50 -3.66 0.52
N LYS A 70 17.56 -4.33 1.21
CA LYS A 70 16.95 -5.55 0.69
C LYS A 70 16.00 -5.18 -0.45
N ALA A 71 16.21 -5.76 -1.63
CA ALA A 71 15.35 -5.56 -2.78
C ALA A 71 14.79 -6.91 -3.27
N GLU A 72 13.49 -6.95 -3.51
CA GLU A 72 12.84 -8.07 -4.18
C GLU A 72 13.02 -7.99 -5.70
N LYS A 73 12.72 -9.09 -6.38
CA LYS A 73 12.74 -9.16 -7.84
C LYS A 73 11.82 -8.08 -8.43
N PRO A 74 12.31 -7.24 -9.36
CA PRO A 74 11.49 -6.22 -10.00
C PRO A 74 10.27 -6.80 -10.72
N THR A 75 9.13 -6.13 -10.55
CA THR A 75 7.83 -6.53 -11.13
C THR A 75 7.56 -5.72 -12.40
N LEU A 76 7.41 -6.42 -13.52
CA LEU A 76 7.06 -5.83 -14.81
C LEU A 76 5.57 -5.49 -14.85
N LEU A 77 5.25 -4.24 -15.16
CA LEU A 77 3.89 -3.74 -15.36
C LEU A 77 3.71 -3.34 -16.82
N ARG A 78 2.49 -3.47 -17.36
CA ARG A 78 2.23 -3.35 -18.81
C ARG A 78 1.65 -2.01 -19.23
N SER A 79 1.33 -1.13 -18.28
CA SER A 79 0.83 0.22 -18.55
C SER A 79 1.15 1.19 -17.42
N TRP A 80 1.12 2.48 -17.70
CA TRP A 80 1.31 3.53 -16.67
C TRP A 80 0.22 3.50 -15.59
N ALA A 81 -1.03 3.16 -15.96
CA ALA A 81 -2.11 3.00 -15.00
C ALA A 81 -1.78 1.89 -13.98
N GLN A 82 -1.30 0.73 -14.45
CA GLN A 82 -0.88 -0.36 -13.57
C GLN A 82 0.28 0.03 -12.65
N VAL A 83 1.25 0.82 -13.15
CA VAL A 83 2.37 1.33 -12.33
C VAL A 83 1.86 2.16 -11.15
N ILE A 84 0.96 3.12 -11.42
CA ILE A 84 0.40 3.98 -10.37
C ILE A 84 -0.49 3.18 -9.42
N GLU A 85 -1.37 2.32 -9.93
CA GLU A 85 -2.27 1.49 -9.11
C GLU A 85 -1.49 0.55 -8.19
N ALA A 86 -0.45 -0.11 -8.71
CA ALA A 86 0.41 -1.00 -7.92
C ALA A 86 1.18 -0.22 -6.83
N PHE A 87 1.60 1.02 -7.12
CA PHE A 87 2.27 1.87 -6.15
C PHE A 87 1.33 2.38 -5.06
N ILE A 88 0.16 2.93 -5.43
CA ILE A 88 -0.84 3.46 -4.47
C ILE A 88 -1.41 2.33 -3.59
N SER A 89 -1.60 1.14 -4.15
CA SER A 89 -2.07 -0.02 -3.37
C SER A 89 -1.00 -0.66 -2.49
N GLY A 90 0.27 -0.22 -2.60
CA GLY A 90 1.39 -0.75 -1.83
C GLY A 90 1.91 -2.11 -2.30
N GLN A 91 1.45 -2.61 -3.45
CA GLN A 91 2.01 -3.82 -4.08
C GLN A 91 3.51 -3.63 -4.36
N VAL A 92 3.87 -2.43 -4.82
CA VAL A 92 5.26 -1.97 -4.96
C VAL A 92 5.45 -0.68 -4.16
N ASN A 93 6.67 -0.43 -3.66
CA ASN A 93 7.00 0.77 -2.88
C ASN A 93 8.00 1.69 -3.58
N VAL A 94 8.53 1.28 -4.73
CA VAL A 94 9.38 2.10 -5.60
C VAL A 94 8.92 1.93 -7.05
N VAL A 95 8.75 3.04 -7.76
CA VAL A 95 8.42 3.06 -9.18
C VAL A 95 9.21 4.15 -9.89
N HIS A 96 9.45 3.97 -11.19
CA HIS A 96 9.88 5.04 -12.07
C HIS A 96 8.65 5.69 -12.72
N LEU A 97 8.68 7.01 -12.89
CA LEU A 97 7.56 7.78 -13.42
C LEU A 97 8.09 8.93 -14.29
N LEU A 98 7.34 9.25 -15.35
CA LEU A 98 7.60 10.42 -16.19
C LEU A 98 7.29 11.71 -15.43
N SER A 99 8.13 12.72 -15.58
CA SER A 99 7.77 14.08 -15.15
C SER A 99 6.63 14.62 -16.05
N PRO A 100 5.57 15.25 -15.51
CA PRO A 100 5.37 15.70 -14.12
C PRO A 100 4.49 14.76 -13.26
N MET A 101 4.25 13.51 -13.67
CA MET A 101 3.30 12.60 -13.00
C MET A 101 3.65 12.41 -11.52
N THR A 102 4.93 12.38 -11.17
CA THR A 102 5.41 12.23 -9.79
C THR A 102 5.03 13.43 -8.92
N VAL A 103 5.12 14.65 -9.46
CA VAL A 103 4.73 15.89 -8.78
C VAL A 103 3.22 15.93 -8.58
N TRP A 104 2.47 15.56 -9.61
CA TRP A 104 1.01 15.47 -9.53
C TRP A 104 0.55 14.42 -8.52
N ALA A 105 1.19 13.24 -8.46
CA ALA A 105 0.83 12.19 -7.50
C ALA A 105 0.98 12.67 -6.05
N ARG A 106 2.07 13.40 -5.74
CA ARG A 106 2.33 13.92 -4.40
C ARG A 106 1.42 15.09 -4.02
N PHE A 107 1.29 16.09 -4.89
CA PHE A 107 0.62 17.35 -4.53
C PHE A 107 -0.82 17.45 -5.04
N GLY A 108 -1.12 16.88 -6.21
CA GLY A 108 -2.47 16.84 -6.78
C GLY A 108 -3.33 15.75 -6.16
N SER A 109 -2.84 14.50 -6.14
CA SER A 109 -3.57 13.33 -5.62
C SER A 109 -3.31 13.03 -4.14
N GLN A 110 -2.41 13.78 -3.49
CA GLN A 110 -2.09 13.61 -2.06
C GLN A 110 -1.61 12.19 -1.71
N VAL A 111 -1.00 11.48 -2.65
CA VAL A 111 -0.35 10.19 -2.36
C VAL A 111 0.83 10.49 -1.43
N PRO A 112 1.04 9.75 -0.32
CA PRO A 112 2.16 9.94 0.60
C PRO A 112 3.50 9.46 0.02
N ALA A 113 3.75 9.77 -1.25
CA ALA A 113 4.94 9.41 -2.00
C ALA A 113 6.11 10.33 -1.63
N LYS A 114 7.29 9.74 -1.44
CA LYS A 114 8.56 10.49 -1.41
C LYS A 114 9.04 10.66 -2.85
N VAL A 115 9.35 11.91 -3.23
CA VAL A 115 9.74 12.33 -4.59
C VAL A 115 11.09 13.00 -4.52
#